data_AF-A9XZ42-F1
#
_entry.id   AF-A9XZ42-F1
#
_cell.length_a   1.000
_cell.length_b   1.000
_cell.length_c   1.000
_cell.angle_alpha   90.00
_cell.angle_beta   90.00
_cell.angle_gamma   90.00
#
_symmetry.space_group_name_H-M   'P 1'
#
loop_
_entity.id
_entity.type
_entity.pdbx_description
1 polymer ?
#
loop_
_entity_poly.entity_id
_entity_poly.type
_entity_poly.pdbx_seq_one_letter_code
_entity_poly.pdbx_strand_id
1 'polypeptide(L)'
;EKFFTGIKDMVEWLGYKPYQITHSSDYFDQLYEWSKVLIKKNLAYVCHQKAEDLKGFNPPPSPWRDRPIEESLQLFEDMKNGKIGEGEATLRMKIILEEGKQDPVTYRIKFVAHHRTGDKWCIYPT
;
A
#
# COMPACT_ATOMS: atom_id res chain seq x y z
N GLU A 1 20.19 6.57 5.29
CA GLU A 1 19.93 6.96 6.70
C GLU A 1 20.17 8.44 7.03
N LYS A 2 20.89 9.21 6.20
CA LYS A 2 21.15 10.66 6.43
C LYS A 2 19.94 11.48 6.92
N PHE A 3 18.77 11.30 6.32
CA PHE A 3 17.55 12.03 6.71
C PHE A 3 16.99 11.59 8.08
N PHE A 4 17.12 10.31 8.43
CA PHE A 4 16.69 9.82 9.73
C PHE A 4 17.50 10.47 10.86
N THR A 5 18.83 10.47 10.73
CA THR A 5 19.72 11.13 11.69
C THR A 5 19.41 12.62 11.78
N GLY A 6 19.26 13.31 10.64
CA GLY A 6 18.94 14.74 10.63
C GLY A 6 17.62 15.08 11.33
N ILE A 7 16.56 14.28 11.12
CA ILE A 7 15.28 14.50 11.83
C ILE A 7 15.44 14.30 13.33
N LYS A 8 16.13 13.23 13.74
CA LYS A 8 16.38 12.93 15.16
C LYS A 8 17.16 14.07 15.83
N ASP A 9 18.24 14.52 15.21
CA ASP A 9 19.09 15.58 15.73
C ASP A 9 18.32 16.89 15.88
N MET A 10 17.40 17.21 14.95
CA MET A 10 16.54 18.39 15.07
C MET A 10 15.54 18.29 16.23
N VAL A 11 14.94 17.12 16.46
CA VAL A 11 14.03 16.91 17.60
C VAL A 11 14.78 17.09 18.93
N GLU A 12 15.97 16.50 19.05
CA GLU A 12 16.82 16.64 20.23
C GLU A 12 17.32 18.08 20.42
N TRP A 13 17.67 18.77 19.33
CA TRP A 13 18.09 20.18 19.33
C TRP A 13 16.97 21.11 19.83
N LEU A 14 15.70 20.82 19.51
CA LEU A 14 14.54 21.54 20.02
C LEU A 14 14.25 21.26 21.51
N GLY A 15 15.06 20.43 22.18
CA GLY A 15 14.92 20.09 23.60
C GLY A 15 13.93 18.97 23.89
N TYR A 16 13.41 18.29 22.86
CA TYR A 16 12.50 17.17 23.02
C TYR A 16 13.24 15.84 22.99
N LYS A 17 12.77 14.88 23.80
CA LYS A 17 13.24 13.50 23.76
C LYS A 17 12.08 12.57 23.37
N PRO A 18 12.14 11.90 22.21
CA PRO A 18 11.10 10.95 21.85
C PRO A 18 11.08 9.79 22.86
N TYR A 19 9.89 9.42 23.32
CA TYR A 19 9.70 8.25 24.18
C TYR A 19 10.15 6.96 23.48
N GLN A 20 9.85 6.84 22.18
CA GLN A 20 10.22 5.70 21.35
C GLN A 20 10.46 6.15 19.91
N ILE A 21 11.41 5.49 19.23
CA ILE A 21 11.62 5.63 17.79
C ILE A 21 11.05 4.38 17.12
N THR A 22 10.09 4.57 16.22
CA THR A 22 9.44 3.51 15.46
C THR A 22 9.54 3.80 13.97
N HIS A 23 9.46 2.77 13.14
CA HIS A 23 9.41 2.93 11.70
C HIS A 23 8.18 2.22 11.15
N SER A 24 7.49 2.83 10.17
CA SER A 24 6.34 2.19 9.52
C SER A 24 6.68 0.83 8.91
N SER A 25 7.93 0.66 8.45
CA SER A 25 8.43 -0.61 7.90
C SER A 25 8.52 -1.75 8.91
N ASP A 26 8.55 -1.46 10.22
CA ASP A 26 8.48 -2.49 11.27
C ASP A 26 7.12 -3.22 11.26
N TYR A 27 6.10 -2.61 10.65
CA TYR A 27 4.72 -3.09 10.64
C TYR A 27 4.28 -3.66 9.28
N PHE A 28 5.17 -3.79 8.29
CA PHE A 28 4.78 -4.29 6.96
C PHE A 28 4.13 -5.69 6.99
N ASP A 29 4.61 -6.59 7.84
CA ASP A 29 3.99 -7.90 8.04
C ASP A 29 2.54 -7.76 8.54
N GLN A 30 2.32 -6.91 9.55
CA GLN A 30 1.00 -6.67 10.13
C GLN A 30 0.03 -6.01 9.15
N LEU A 31 0.51 -5.01 8.40
CA LEU A 31 -0.26 -4.31 7.37
C LEU A 31 -0.68 -5.26 6.25
N TYR A 32 0.21 -6.18 5.86
CA TYR A 32 -0.09 -7.19 4.85
C TYR A 32 -1.17 -8.18 5.34
N GLU A 33 -1.07 -8.67 6.58
CA GLU A 33 -2.10 -9.55 7.14
C GLU A 33 -3.46 -8.84 7.30
N TRP A 34 -3.47 -7.58 7.73
CA TRP A 34 -4.71 -6.79 7.76
C TRP A 34 -5.30 -6.58 6.36
N SER A 35 -4.47 -6.41 5.34
CA SER A 35 -4.94 -6.31 3.95
C SER A 35 -5.65 -7.59 3.51
N LYS A 36 -5.12 -8.78 3.87
CA LYS A 36 -5.82 -10.05 3.63
C LYS A 36 -7.16 -10.12 4.38
N VAL A 37 -7.23 -9.63 5.61
CA VAL A 37 -8.49 -9.56 6.37
C VAL A 37 -9.49 -8.63 5.67
N LEU A 38 -9.06 -7.48 5.16
CA LEU A 38 -9.93 -6.55 4.42
C LEU A 38 -10.46 -7.19 3.14
N ILE A 39 -9.62 -7.89 2.38
CA ILE A 39 -10.05 -8.63 1.18
C ILE A 39 -11.09 -9.69 1.56
N LYS A 40 -10.83 -10.51 2.59
CA LYS A 40 -11.76 -11.54 3.10
C LYS A 40 -13.11 -10.98 3.54
N LYS A 41 -13.13 -9.76 4.07
CA LYS A 41 -14.35 -9.04 4.45
C LYS A 41 -15.05 -8.34 3.28
N ASN A 42 -14.57 -8.55 2.05
CA ASN A 42 -15.04 -7.86 0.85
C ASN A 42 -14.89 -6.32 0.93
N LEU A 43 -13.90 -5.83 1.68
CA LEU A 43 -13.61 -4.40 1.88
C LEU A 43 -12.40 -3.93 1.06
N ALA A 44 -11.71 -4.83 0.38
CA ALA A 44 -10.63 -4.51 -0.54
C ALA A 44 -10.61 -5.49 -1.71
N TYR A 45 -10.03 -5.08 -2.84
CA TYR A 45 -9.90 -5.88 -4.05
C TYR A 45 -8.64 -5.47 -4.84
N VAL A 46 -8.09 -6.41 -5.60
CA VAL A 46 -7.01 -6.11 -6.54
C VAL A 46 -7.60 -5.46 -7.79
N CYS A 47 -6.94 -4.47 -8.37
CA CYS A 47 -7.39 -3.72 -9.54
C CYS A 47 -6.26 -3.58 -10.55
N HIS A 48 -6.58 -3.74 -11.84
CA HIS A 48 -5.63 -3.64 -12.96
C HIS A 48 -5.81 -2.35 -13.80
N GLN A 49 -6.64 -1.41 -13.34
CA GLN A 49 -6.69 -0.08 -13.96
C GLN A 49 -5.32 0.57 -13.87
N LYS A 50 -4.83 1.11 -14.99
CA LYS A 50 -3.55 1.80 -15.02
C LYS A 50 -3.68 3.15 -14.32
N ALA A 51 -2.56 3.70 -13.86
CA ALA A 51 -2.54 5.04 -13.28
C ALA A 51 -3.07 6.12 -14.25
N GLU A 52 -2.93 5.88 -15.57
CA GLU A 52 -3.46 6.72 -16.63
C GLU A 52 -4.99 6.74 -16.67
N ASP A 53 -5.63 5.58 -16.48
CA ASP A 53 -7.10 5.45 -16.45
C ASP A 53 -7.72 6.10 -15.21
N LEU A 54 -6.90 6.32 -14.17
CA LEU A 54 -7.28 6.96 -12.92
C LEU A 54 -7.00 8.47 -12.92
N LYS A 55 -6.43 9.04 -14.00
CA LYS A 55 -6.21 10.49 -14.13
C LYS A 55 -7.53 11.19 -14.49
N GLY A 56 -7.82 12.29 -13.82
CA GLY A 56 -8.97 13.15 -14.10
C GLY A 56 -9.85 13.36 -12.87
N PHE A 57 -10.90 14.17 -13.05
CA PHE A 57 -11.81 14.55 -11.96
C PHE A 57 -12.85 13.46 -11.63
N ASN A 58 -13.10 12.53 -12.56
CA ASN A 58 -14.11 11.47 -12.41
C ASN A 58 -13.63 10.18 -13.11
N PRO A 59 -12.66 9.45 -12.53
CA PRO A 59 -12.21 8.20 -13.12
C PRO A 59 -13.35 7.17 -13.10
N PRO A 60 -13.47 6.31 -14.14
CA PRO A 60 -14.50 5.29 -14.17
C PRO A 60 -14.32 4.29 -13.01
N PRO A 61 -15.42 3.76 -12.45
CA PRO A 61 -15.34 2.75 -11.41
C PRO A 61 -14.55 1.54 -11.92
N SER A 62 -13.85 0.86 -11.02
CA SER A 62 -13.05 -0.28 -11.42
C SER A 62 -13.93 -1.42 -11.95
N PRO A 63 -13.64 -1.97 -13.15
CA PRO A 63 -14.29 -3.19 -13.62
C PRO A 63 -14.08 -4.39 -12.69
N TRP A 64 -13.05 -4.32 -11.84
CA TRP A 64 -12.65 -5.39 -10.92
C TRP A 64 -13.22 -5.20 -9.52
N ARG A 65 -14.06 -4.18 -9.28
CA ARG A 65 -14.58 -3.87 -7.95
C ARG A 65 -15.33 -5.02 -7.31
N ASP A 66 -16.07 -5.80 -8.09
CA ASP A 66 -16.93 -6.89 -7.59
C ASP A 66 -16.38 -8.28 -7.93
N ARG A 67 -15.06 -8.38 -8.19
CA ARG A 67 -14.41 -9.68 -8.40
C ARG A 67 -14.51 -10.57 -7.16
N PRO A 68 -14.49 -11.91 -7.33
CA PRO A 68 -14.48 -12.85 -6.21
C PRO A 68 -13.38 -12.56 -5.18
N ILE A 69 -13.68 -12.83 -3.92
CA ILE A 69 -12.76 -12.62 -2.79
C ILE A 69 -11.51 -13.48 -2.97
N GLU A 70 -11.70 -14.74 -3.37
CA GLU A 70 -10.65 -15.73 -3.59
C GLU A 70 -9.70 -15.30 -4.71
N GLU A 71 -10.24 -14.72 -5.80
CA GLU A 71 -9.44 -14.17 -6.89
C GLU A 71 -8.58 -12.99 -6.40
N SER A 72 -9.16 -12.07 -5.63
CA SER A 72 -8.39 -10.95 -5.06
C SER A 72 -7.31 -11.40 -4.08
N LEU A 73 -7.57 -12.43 -3.27
CA LEU A 73 -6.58 -12.98 -2.34
C LEU A 73 -5.40 -13.61 -3.10
N GLN A 74 -5.69 -14.42 -4.12
CA GLN A 74 -4.66 -15.05 -4.94
C GLN A 74 -3.83 -14.01 -5.68
N LEU A 75 -4.47 -13.02 -6.31
CA LEU A 75 -3.76 -11.95 -6.99
C LEU A 75 -2.90 -11.13 -6.02
N PHE A 76 -3.37 -10.83 -4.82
CA PHE A 76 -2.58 -10.10 -3.84
C PHE A 76 -1.35 -10.89 -3.36
N GLU A 77 -1.46 -12.21 -3.26
CA GLU A 77 -0.32 -13.12 -3.02
C GLU A 77 0.65 -13.12 -4.21
N ASP A 78 0.14 -13.13 -5.45
CA ASP A 78 0.96 -13.07 -6.65
C ASP A 78 1.68 -11.72 -6.80
N MET A 79 1.05 -10.62 -6.39
CA MET A 79 1.69 -9.30 -6.28
C MET A 79 2.86 -9.35 -5.28
N LYS A 80 2.66 -9.94 -4.10
CA LYS A 80 3.70 -10.08 -3.07
C LYS A 80 4.86 -10.96 -3.52
N ASN A 81 4.59 -11.99 -4.32
CA ASN A 81 5.59 -12.90 -4.86
C ASN A 81 6.26 -12.39 -6.14
N GLY A 82 5.97 -11.15 -6.55
CA GLY A 82 6.59 -10.52 -7.72
C GLY A 82 6.21 -11.12 -9.06
N LYS A 83 5.05 -11.79 -9.15
CA LYS A 83 4.56 -12.39 -10.41
C LYS A 83 3.86 -11.40 -11.33
N ILE A 84 3.61 -10.17 -10.86
CA ILE A 84 2.90 -9.10 -11.56
C ILE A 84 3.84 -7.89 -11.65
N GLY A 85 3.90 -7.24 -12.81
CA GLY A 85 4.81 -6.13 -13.07
C GLY A 85 4.47 -4.85 -12.29
N GLU A 86 5.44 -3.94 -12.19
CA GLU A 86 5.20 -2.62 -11.59
C GLU A 86 4.07 -1.88 -12.31
N GLY A 87 3.12 -1.35 -11.55
CA GLY A 87 1.99 -0.59 -12.09
C GLY A 87 0.90 -1.43 -12.78
N GLU A 88 1.06 -2.75 -12.90
CA GLU A 88 0.06 -3.64 -13.53
C GLU A 88 -1.08 -4.03 -12.58
N ALA A 89 -0.87 -3.93 -11.27
CA ALA A 89 -1.90 -4.16 -10.28
C ALA A 89 -1.71 -3.30 -9.03
N THR A 90 -2.84 -2.97 -8.40
CA THR A 90 -2.91 -2.26 -7.11
C THR A 90 -3.96 -2.89 -6.21
N LEU A 91 -3.78 -2.83 -4.90
CA LEU A 91 -4.86 -3.12 -3.95
C LEU A 91 -5.65 -1.83 -3.71
N ARG A 92 -6.97 -1.89 -3.75
CA ARG A 92 -7.87 -0.76 -3.48
C ARG A 92 -8.86 -1.11 -2.39
N MET A 93 -9.21 -0.15 -1.54
CA MET A 93 -10.32 -0.30 -0.58
C MET A 93 -11.66 -0.10 -1.28
N LYS A 94 -12.73 -0.75 -0.81
CA LYS A 94 -14.10 -0.55 -1.29
C LYS A 94 -14.81 0.53 -0.47
N ILE A 95 -14.38 1.78 -0.63
CA ILE A 95 -14.95 2.93 0.09
C ILE A 95 -15.00 4.17 -0.81
N ILE A 96 -15.88 5.11 -0.48
CA ILE A 96 -15.90 6.45 -1.07
C ILE A 96 -15.46 7.41 0.03
N LEU A 97 -14.37 8.15 -0.19
CA LEU A 97 -13.89 9.17 0.74
C LEU A 97 -14.79 10.41 0.69
N GLU A 98 -14.72 11.26 1.72
CA GLU A 98 -15.54 12.49 1.83
C GLU A 98 -15.38 13.43 0.63
N GLU A 99 -14.18 13.46 0.03
CA GLU A 99 -13.86 14.24 -1.18
C GLU A 99 -14.43 13.62 -2.48
N GLY A 100 -15.26 12.58 -2.38
CA GLY A 100 -15.82 11.83 -3.52
C GLY A 100 -14.84 10.85 -4.17
N LYS A 101 -13.61 10.77 -3.67
CA LYS A 101 -12.59 9.85 -4.20
C LYS A 101 -12.98 8.40 -3.92
N GLN A 102 -13.29 7.68 -4.99
CA GLN A 102 -13.68 6.28 -4.92
C GLN A 102 -12.47 5.33 -4.86
N ASP A 103 -12.59 4.36 -3.97
CA ASP A 103 -11.73 3.20 -3.82
C ASP A 103 -10.23 3.57 -3.79
N PRO A 104 -9.71 4.22 -2.73
CA PRO A 104 -8.31 4.61 -2.68
C PRO A 104 -7.36 3.40 -2.75
N VAL A 105 -6.22 3.59 -3.42
CA VAL A 105 -5.14 2.61 -3.51
C VAL A 105 -4.47 2.47 -2.15
N THR A 106 -4.30 1.23 -1.68
CA THR A 106 -3.62 0.90 -0.42
C THR A 106 -2.32 0.14 -0.62
N TYR A 107 -2.13 -0.60 -1.71
CA TYR A 107 -0.84 -1.23 -2.06
C TYR A 107 -0.48 -1.04 -3.52
N ARG A 108 0.83 -0.88 -3.76
CA ARG A 108 1.44 -0.79 -5.09
C ARG A 108 2.61 -1.75 -5.20
N ILE A 109 2.84 -2.27 -6.39
CA ILE A 109 4.01 -3.07 -6.72
C ILE A 109 5.18 -2.12 -7.01
N LYS A 110 6.33 -2.39 -6.39
CA LYS A 110 7.60 -1.72 -6.66
C LYS A 110 8.76 -2.69 -6.41
N PHE A 111 9.54 -2.99 -7.44
CA PHE A 111 10.74 -3.82 -7.40
C PHE A 111 11.96 -3.00 -7.01
N VAL A 112 11.87 -2.37 -5.84
CA VAL A 112 12.98 -1.58 -5.26
C VAL A 112 13.18 -2.04 -3.83
N ALA A 113 14.44 -2.31 -3.48
CA ALA A 113 14.84 -2.68 -2.12
C ALA A 113 14.49 -1.58 -1.12
N HIS A 114 13.88 -1.94 0.00
CA HIS A 114 13.62 -1.00 1.08
C HIS A 114 14.84 -0.89 2.00
N HIS A 115 15.22 0.34 2.37
CA HIS A 115 16.45 0.63 3.11
C HIS A 115 16.61 -0.12 4.46
N ARG A 116 15.50 -0.55 5.09
CA ARG A 116 15.52 -1.35 6.34
C ARG A 116 15.11 -2.81 6.19
N THR A 117 14.26 -3.12 5.20
CA THR A 117 13.67 -4.46 5.06
C THR A 117 14.22 -5.22 3.84
N GLY A 118 15.17 -4.62 3.12
CA GLY A 118 15.80 -5.19 1.94
C GLY A 118 14.79 -5.56 0.86
N ASP A 119 15.03 -6.73 0.25
CA ASP A 119 14.22 -7.30 -0.83
C ASP A 119 13.08 -8.19 -0.32
N LYS A 120 12.75 -8.14 0.97
CA LYS A 120 11.65 -8.94 1.56
C LYS A 120 10.30 -8.62 0.91
N TRP A 121 10.11 -7.40 0.42
CA TRP A 121 8.84 -6.90 -0.10
C TRP A 121 9.02 -6.30 -1.48
N CYS A 122 8.14 -6.67 -2.41
CA CYS A 122 7.97 -5.98 -3.69
C CYS A 122 6.60 -5.29 -3.81
N ILE A 123 5.81 -5.31 -2.73
CA ILE A 123 4.58 -4.53 -2.60
C ILE A 123 4.71 -3.63 -1.38
N TYR A 124 4.28 -2.38 -1.53
CA TYR A 124 4.39 -1.38 -0.48
C TYR A 124 3.04 -0.72 -0.21
N PRO A 125 2.71 -0.49 1.08
CA PRO A 125 1.51 0.24 1.44
C PRO A 125 1.62 1.71 1.02
N THR A 126 0.48 2.34 0.72
CA THR A 126 0.34 3.78 0.39
C THR A 126 -0.16 4.57 1.58
#